data_AF-A0A7S6W2R2-F1
#
_entry.id   AF-A0A7S6W2R2-F1
#
_cell.length_a   1.000
_cell.length_b   1.000
_cell.length_c   1.000
_cell.angle_alpha   90.00
_cell.angle_beta   90.00
_cell.angle_gamma   90.00
#
_symmetry.space_group_name_H-M   'P 1'
#
loop_
_entity.id
_entity.type
_entity.pdbx_description
1 polymer ?
#
loop_
_entity_poly.entity_id
_entity_poly.type
_entity_poly.pdbx_seq_one_letter_code
_entity_poly.pdbx_strand_id
1 'polypeptide(L)'
;MNLTIEQMREIVVGAPETATVICDGKYYEEWSHNGWVVSDGAQWVDCKKPKGQIIKLDSIRAAIADHDRTDDVSDIWNHIAPTTRVIEG
;
A
#
# COMPACT_ATOMS: atom_id res chain seq x y z
N MET A 1 9.76 -7.57 -6.36
CA MET A 1 9.96 -6.13 -6.60
C MET A 1 10.02 -5.46 -5.22
N ASN A 2 11.05 -4.67 -4.93
CA ASN A 2 11.07 -3.86 -3.70
C ASN A 2 10.48 -2.50 -4.05
N LEU A 3 9.19 -2.31 -3.74
CA LEU A 3 8.50 -1.04 -3.91
C LEU A 3 8.84 -0.12 -2.73
N THR A 4 9.14 1.14 -2.99
CA THR A 4 9.24 2.18 -1.96
C THR A 4 7.85 2.67 -1.54
N ILE A 5 7.76 3.32 -0.38
CA ILE A 5 6.49 3.87 0.12
C ILE A 5 5.88 4.91 -0.83
N GLU A 6 6.70 5.72 -1.49
CA GLU A 6 6.26 6.71 -2.47
C GLU A 6 5.66 6.05 -3.71
N GLN A 7 6.33 5.00 -4.24
CA GLN A 7 5.80 4.21 -5.36
C GLN A 7 4.49 3.51 -5.00
N MET A 8 4.37 3.00 -3.77
CA MET A 8 3.12 2.43 -3.26
C MET A 8 1.98 3.46 -3.28
N ARG A 9 2.26 4.70 -2.82
CA ARG A 9 1.27 5.79 -2.84
C ARG A 9 0.88 6.17 -4.27
N GLU A 10 1.84 6.29 -5.18
CA GLU A 10 1.58 6.58 -6.60
C GLU A 10 0.68 5.52 -7.25
N ILE A 11 0.96 4.24 -6.98
CA ILE A 11 0.13 3.12 -7.45
C ILE A 11 -1.30 3.22 -6.91
N VAL A 12 -1.47 3.55 -5.62
CA VAL A 12 -2.82 3.66 -5.02
C VAL A 12 -3.58 4.87 -5.56
N VAL A 13 -2.90 5.99 -5.81
CA VAL A 13 -3.50 7.21 -6.38
C VAL A 13 -3.87 7.02 -7.85
N GLY A 14 -3.04 6.30 -8.62
CA GLY A 14 -3.29 6.01 -10.03
C GLY A 14 -4.25 4.84 -10.26
N ALA A 15 -4.64 4.11 -9.21
CA ALA A 15 -5.54 2.97 -9.33
C ALA A 15 -6.99 3.41 -9.60
N PRO A 16 -7.68 2.80 -10.58
CA PRO A 16 -9.11 2.98 -10.71
C PRO A 16 -9.85 2.44 -9.47
N GLU A 17 -11.00 3.03 -9.14
CA GLU A 17 -11.78 2.73 -7.93
C GLU A 17 -12.09 1.23 -7.77
N THR A 18 -12.30 0.58 -8.90
CA THR A 18 -12.70 -0.82 -9.04
C THR A 18 -11.50 -1.78 -9.16
N ALA A 19 -10.28 -1.28 -9.32
CA ALA A 19 -9.12 -2.15 -9.36
C ALA A 19 -8.87 -2.81 -8.00
N THR A 20 -8.58 -4.11 -8.02
CA THR A 20 -8.26 -4.88 -6.83
C THR A 20 -6.78 -5.25 -6.75
N VAL A 21 -6.10 -5.31 -7.90
CA VAL A 21 -4.67 -5.66 -7.97
C VAL A 21 -3.94 -4.83 -9.02
N ILE A 22 -2.62 -4.79 -8.89
CA ILE A 22 -1.69 -4.34 -9.92
C ILE A 22 -0.77 -5.49 -10.34
N CYS A 23 -0.51 -5.62 -11.63
CA CYS A 23 0.47 -6.54 -12.18
C CYS A 23 1.17 -5.89 -13.37
N ASP A 24 2.50 -5.86 -13.36
CA ASP A 24 3.31 -5.31 -14.47
C ASP A 24 2.91 -3.87 -14.88
N GLY A 25 2.55 -3.04 -13.91
CA GLY A 25 2.11 -1.65 -14.15
C GLY A 25 0.66 -1.50 -14.63
N LYS A 26 -0.09 -2.59 -14.77
CA LYS A 26 -1.52 -2.58 -15.15
C LYS A 26 -2.41 -2.93 -13.98
N TYR A 27 -3.54 -2.25 -13.92
CA TYR A 27 -4.57 -2.50 -12.91
C TYR A 27 -5.53 -3.58 -13.39
N TYR A 28 -5.91 -4.48 -12.49
CA TYR A 28 -6.87 -5.52 -12.78
C TYR A 28 -7.93 -5.59 -11.68
N GLU A 29 -9.12 -5.99 -12.09
CA GLU A 29 -10.20 -6.40 -11.20
C GLU A 29 -10.38 -7.92 -11.31
N GLU A 30 -10.38 -8.59 -10.16
CA GLU A 30 -10.70 -10.02 -10.05
C GLU A 30 -12.19 -10.17 -9.75
N TRP A 31 -12.90 -10.94 -10.58
CA TRP A 31 -14.32 -11.23 -10.40
C TRP A 31 -14.51 -12.58 -9.70
N SER A 32 -15.68 -12.77 -9.05
CA SER A 32 -16.01 -13.94 -8.20
C SER A 32 -15.95 -15.32 -8.89
N HIS A 33 -15.65 -15.38 -10.19
CA HIS A 33 -15.54 -16.61 -10.98
C HIS A 33 -14.14 -16.81 -11.59
N ASN A 34 -13.08 -16.27 -10.94
CA ASN A 34 -11.73 -16.24 -11.52
C ASN A 34 -11.62 -15.48 -12.86
N GLY A 35 -12.62 -14.65 -13.17
CA GLY A 35 -12.58 -13.73 -14.31
C GLY A 35 -11.64 -12.57 -13.98
N TRP A 36 -10.87 -12.13 -14.96
CA TRP A 36 -9.94 -11.01 -14.80
C TRP A 36 -10.27 -9.96 -15.84
N VAL A 37 -10.36 -8.72 -15.40
CA VAL A 37 -10.52 -7.60 -16.32
C VAL A 37 -9.38 -6.62 -16.10
N VAL A 38 -8.72 -6.23 -17.18
CA VAL A 38 -7.74 -5.14 -17.13
C VAL A 38 -8.49 -3.81 -17.16
N SER A 39 -8.11 -2.91 -16.26
CA SER A 39 -8.60 -1.54 -16.20
C SER A 39 -7.54 -0.63 -16.83
N ASP A 40 -7.49 -0.59 -18.15
CA ASP A 40 -6.57 0.24 -18.92
C ASP A 40 -7.31 1.52 -19.34
N GLY A 41 -6.97 2.66 -18.73
CA GLY A 41 -7.50 3.97 -19.16
C GLY A 41 -9.03 4.09 -19.20
N ALA A 42 -9.74 3.46 -18.26
CA ALA A 42 -11.21 3.36 -18.18
C ALA A 42 -11.88 2.39 -19.18
N GLN A 43 -11.11 1.58 -19.92
CA GLN A 43 -11.64 0.49 -20.72
C GLN A 43 -11.49 -0.86 -20.01
N TRP A 44 -12.61 -1.58 -19.92
CA TRP A 44 -12.70 -2.92 -19.36
C TRP A 44 -12.50 -3.94 -20.47
N VAL A 45 -11.42 -4.71 -20.42
CA VAL A 45 -11.16 -5.77 -21.39
C VAL A 45 -11.02 -7.11 -20.67
N ASP A 46 -11.94 -8.03 -20.96
CA ASP A 46 -11.87 -9.41 -20.44
C ASP A 46 -10.53 -10.02 -20.82
N CYS A 47 -9.84 -10.54 -19.83
CA CYS A 47 -8.51 -11.07 -20.01
C CYS A 47 -8.32 -12.33 -19.15
N LYS A 48 -7.31 -13.11 -19.51
CA LYS A 48 -6.87 -14.21 -18.66
C LYS A 48 -6.12 -13.63 -17.47
N LYS A 49 -6.07 -14.40 -16.38
CA LYS A 49 -5.27 -14.10 -15.19
C LYS A 49 -3.89 -13.54 -15.59
N PRO A 50 -3.49 -12.38 -15.09
CA PRO A 50 -2.24 -11.76 -15.47
C PRO A 50 -1.07 -12.71 -15.15
N LYS A 51 -0.16 -12.85 -16.12
CA LYS A 51 1.04 -13.65 -15.97
C LYS A 51 2.14 -12.76 -15.40
N GLY A 52 2.30 -12.77 -14.08
CA GLY A 52 3.31 -11.95 -13.40
C GLY A 52 3.14 -11.93 -11.88
N GLN A 53 3.92 -11.07 -11.23
CA GLN A 53 3.77 -10.80 -9.81
C GLN A 53 2.51 -9.95 -9.57
N ILE A 54 1.46 -10.61 -9.11
CA ILE A 54 0.20 -9.96 -8.73
C ILE A 54 0.36 -9.38 -7.32
N ILE A 55 0.15 -8.08 -7.19
CA ILE A 55 0.18 -7.39 -5.91
C ILE A 55 -1.22 -6.85 -5.64
N LYS A 56 -1.80 -7.20 -4.48
CA LYS A 56 -3.11 -6.70 -4.08
C LYS A 56 -2.99 -5.23 -3.68
N LEU A 57 -3.86 -4.39 -4.22
CA LEU A 57 -3.91 -2.98 -3.85
C LEU A 57 -4.25 -2.80 -2.36
N ASP A 58 -5.07 -3.70 -1.81
CA ASP A 58 -5.37 -3.74 -0.38
C ASP A 58 -4.12 -3.95 0.48
N SER A 59 -3.22 -4.84 0.07
CA SER A 59 -1.95 -5.06 0.76
C SER A 59 -1.02 -3.84 0.67
N ILE A 60 -1.05 -3.11 -0.46
CA ILE A 60 -0.32 -1.85 -0.61
C ILE A 60 -0.90 -0.78 0.34
N ARG A 61 -2.23 -0.63 0.38
CA ARG A 61 -2.91 0.29 1.30
C ARG A 61 -2.60 -0.03 2.77
N ALA A 62 -2.60 -1.30 3.14
CA ALA A 62 -2.23 -1.75 4.47
C ALA A 62 -0.77 -1.44 4.80
N ALA A 63 0.16 -1.68 3.87
CA ALA A 63 1.57 -1.34 4.04
C ALA A 63 1.79 0.18 4.18
N ILE A 64 1.03 1.00 3.43
CA ILE A 64 1.05 2.46 3.58
C ILE A 64 0.56 2.88 4.95
N ALA A 65 -0.60 2.36 5.39
CA ALA A 65 -1.18 2.68 6.69
C ALA A 65 -0.29 2.23 7.86
N ASP A 66 0.36 1.07 7.74
CA ASP A 66 1.33 0.60 8.73
C ASP A 66 2.56 1.51 8.77
N HIS A 67 3.12 1.89 7.61
CA HIS A 67 4.24 2.82 7.55
C HIS A 67 3.89 4.19 8.17
N ASP A 68 2.72 4.74 7.86
CA ASP A 68 2.23 6.03 8.39
C ASP A 68 2.11 5.97 9.92
N ARG A 69 1.60 4.85 10.45
CA ARG A 69 1.54 4.59 11.89
C ARG A 69 2.91 4.42 12.54
N THR A 70 3.89 3.85 11.83
CA THR A 70 5.27 3.73 12.33
C THR A 70 6.10 5.01 12.16
N ASP A 71 5.70 5.92 11.29
CA ASP A 71 6.32 7.24 11.15
C ASP A 71 5.92 8.17 12.31
N ASP A 72 4.69 7.99 12.82
CA ASP A 72 4.15 8.73 13.97
C ASP A 72 4.84 8.40 15.32
N VAL A 73 5.53 7.26 15.45
CA VAL A 73 6.32 6.95 16.67
C VAL A 73 7.61 7.76 16.81
N SER A 74 7.76 8.83 16.01
CA SER A 74 8.71 9.92 16.27
C SER A 74 8.49 10.60 17.63
N ASP A 75 7.30 10.49 18.25
CA ASP A 75 7.01 11.10 19.57
C ASP A 75 7.43 10.25 20.78
N ILE A 76 7.66 8.93 20.63
CA ILE A 76 8.10 8.07 21.75
C ILE A 76 9.55 8.39 22.18
N TRP A 77 10.30 9.11 21.33
CA TRP A 77 11.62 9.62 21.67
C TRP A 77 11.61 10.93 22.47
N ASN A 78 10.46 11.37 23.00
CA ASN A 78 10.40 12.45 24.00
C ASN A 78 9.88 12.00 25.37
N HIS A 79 9.56 10.71 25.57
CA HIS A 79 9.14 10.21 26.88
C HIS A 79 10.31 9.92 27.84
N ILE A 80 11.55 9.83 27.35
CA ILE A 80 12.72 9.84 28.23
C ILE A 80 13.06 11.29 28.53
N ALA A 81 12.21 11.99 29.28
CA ALA A 81 12.63 13.20 29.97
C ALA A 81 13.66 12.77 31.04
N PRO A 82 14.95 13.12 30.94
CA PRO A 82 15.91 12.91 31.99
C PRO A 82 15.74 14.04 33.03
N THR A 83 14.58 14.09 33.68
CA THR A 83 14.31 15.07 34.74
C THR A 83 14.02 14.41 36.08
N THR A 84 14.43 13.15 36.28
CA THR A 84 14.59 12.61 37.63
C THR A 84 15.79 13.33 38.26
N ARG A 85 15.54 14.51 38.82
CA ARG A 85 16.39 15.07 39.87
C ARG A 85 16.35 14.07 41.03
N VAL A 86 17.38 13.25 41.13
CA VAL A 86 17.77 12.67 42.42
C VAL A 86 18.19 13.85 43.28
N ILE A 87 17.37 14.21 44.26
CA ILE A 87 17.75 15.17 45.29
C ILE A 87 18.61 14.38 46.26
N GLU A 88 19.93 14.51 46.14
CA GLU A 88 20.83 14.18 47.24
C GLU A 88 20.79 15.35 48.23
N GLY A 89 20.24 15.11 49.42
CA GLY A 89 20.09 16.11 50.49
C GLY A 89 19.13 15.64 51.56
#